data_AF-A0A5C3LC94-F1
#
_entry.id   AF-A0A5C3LC94-F1
#
_cell.length_a   1.000
_cell.length_b   1.000
_cell.length_c   1.000
_cell.angle_alpha   90.00
_cell.angle_beta   90.00
_cell.angle_gamma   90.00
#
_symmetry.space_group_name_H-M   'P 1'
#
loop_
_entity.id
_entity.type
_entity.pdbx_description
1 polymer ?
#
loop_
_entity_poly.entity_id
_entity_poly.type
_entity_poly.pdbx_seq_one_letter_code
_entity_poly.pdbx_strand_id
1 'polypeptide(L)'
;MRAFIVLSAAALVLARPELSRRQAFLLKNGQDAIAQNQQFAALTANSPCNAGQQACVNNGFAQCVGGRFVVQGCAGGTVCAALPQTGGPGTAIACTTAADRDARIAATGATGAGNGNNNQPPAAPPAAPPAAPPAAPPAAPPAAPPANPPPNNNNGGNAQTSLTLDNAVIARGFANDGQDVPSAGQIASLTSTNNFINFCLTVNLPLTDGKQIEDGSCNPAPMGVIAAKSRMPTSKFVFPPNGATVAARQPFLIEMAIQNLETGNFVNAQQNYFSAPQQLNAQGIIRGHSHVVIQKLDSLAQTTPADPTRFAFFKGLNAPAANGILNAEVGAPGLEPGFYRLSSINTAANHQPVLVAVAQHGALDDAVYFTVQ
;
A
#
# COMPACT_ATOMS: atom_id res chain seq x y z
N MET A 1 28.12 -62.50 16.85
CA MET A 1 27.63 -61.38 16.00
C MET A 1 26.27 -61.77 15.42
N ARG A 2 25.22 -60.96 15.65
CA ARG A 2 23.96 -60.98 14.90
C ARG A 2 23.57 -59.52 14.70
N ALA A 3 23.48 -59.08 13.44
CA ALA A 3 23.13 -57.70 13.10
C ALA A 3 21.61 -57.58 12.96
N PHE A 4 21.02 -56.55 13.56
CA PHE A 4 19.65 -56.12 13.29
C PHE A 4 19.68 -54.88 12.40
N ILE A 5 19.03 -54.96 11.25
CA ILE A 5 18.77 -53.80 10.38
C ILE A 5 17.36 -53.33 10.69
N VAL A 6 17.21 -52.09 11.15
CA VAL A 6 15.91 -51.45 11.39
C VAL A 6 15.57 -50.58 10.19
N LEU A 7 14.46 -50.92 9.52
CA LEU A 7 13.97 -50.20 8.35
C LEU A 7 13.00 -49.09 8.80
N SER A 8 13.39 -47.83 8.64
CA SER A 8 12.53 -46.68 8.98
C SER A 8 11.70 -46.25 7.76
N ALA A 9 10.37 -46.35 7.87
CA ALA A 9 9.45 -45.85 6.85
C ALA A 9 9.00 -44.41 7.19
N ALA A 10 9.26 -43.47 6.29
CA ALA A 10 8.79 -42.08 6.42
C ALA A 10 7.40 -41.93 5.77
N ALA A 11 6.43 -41.40 6.52
CA ALA A 11 5.09 -41.10 6.01
C ALA A 11 5.04 -39.69 5.39
N LEU A 12 4.76 -39.58 4.09
CA LEU A 12 4.46 -38.30 3.45
C LEU A 12 3.00 -37.90 3.72
N VAL A 13 2.80 -36.79 4.42
CA VAL A 13 1.46 -36.17 4.59
C VAL A 13 1.20 -35.21 3.44
N LEU A 14 0.21 -35.52 2.60
CA LEU A 14 -0.20 -34.68 1.47
C LEU A 14 -1.18 -33.58 1.92
N ALA A 15 -0.69 -32.35 2.09
CA ALA A 15 -1.53 -31.18 2.28
C ALA A 15 -2.29 -30.80 0.99
N ARG A 16 -3.53 -31.25 0.84
CA ARG A 16 -4.41 -30.96 -0.32
C ARG A 16 -5.85 -30.45 -0.07
N PRO A 17 -6.44 -30.34 1.15
CA PRO A 17 -7.84 -29.94 1.30
C PRO A 17 -8.11 -28.42 1.19
N GLU A 18 -7.15 -27.56 1.52
CA GLU A 18 -7.38 -26.11 1.66
C GLU A 18 -7.61 -25.36 0.35
N LEU A 19 -6.87 -25.69 -0.72
CA LEU A 19 -7.01 -25.05 -2.04
C LEU A 19 -8.40 -25.27 -2.66
N SER A 20 -8.96 -26.47 -2.50
CA SER A 20 -10.28 -26.83 -3.02
C SER A 20 -11.40 -26.07 -2.29
N ARG A 21 -11.30 -25.92 -0.96
CA ARG A 21 -12.25 -25.08 -0.18
C ARG A 21 -12.20 -23.61 -0.56
N ARG A 22 -11.01 -23.06 -0.84
CA ARG A 22 -10.86 -21.65 -1.26
C ARG A 22 -11.49 -21.38 -2.63
N GLN A 23 -11.27 -22.25 -3.61
CA GLN A 23 -11.91 -22.11 -4.93
C GLN A 23 -13.45 -22.23 -4.85
N ALA A 24 -13.97 -23.13 -4.01
CA ALA A 24 -15.41 -23.35 -3.89
C ALA A 24 -16.20 -22.12 -3.40
N PHE A 25 -15.69 -21.37 -2.41
CA PHE A 25 -16.40 -20.16 -1.95
C PHE A 25 -16.27 -19.00 -2.92
N LEU A 26 -15.14 -18.83 -3.61
CA LEU A 26 -14.95 -17.73 -4.56
C LEU A 26 -16.01 -17.77 -5.68
N LEU A 27 -16.18 -18.93 -6.33
CA LEU A 27 -17.19 -19.11 -7.39
C LEU A 27 -18.60 -18.81 -6.88
N LYS A 28 -18.95 -19.31 -5.69
CA LYS A 28 -20.26 -19.07 -5.06
C LYS A 28 -20.48 -17.59 -4.74
N ASN A 29 -19.47 -16.91 -4.22
CA ASN A 29 -19.52 -15.47 -3.92
C ASN A 29 -19.75 -14.63 -5.18
N GLY A 30 -19.15 -15.01 -6.32
CA GLY A 30 -19.39 -14.34 -7.61
C GLY A 30 -20.81 -14.54 -8.12
N GLN A 31 -21.34 -15.77 -8.01
CA GLN A 31 -22.73 -16.08 -8.34
C GLN A 31 -23.71 -15.29 -7.45
N ASP A 32 -23.42 -15.19 -6.15
CA ASP A 32 -24.22 -14.42 -5.20
C ASP A 32 -24.14 -12.91 -5.47
N ALA A 33 -22.96 -12.40 -5.85
CA ALA A 33 -22.82 -11.01 -6.27
C ALA A 33 -23.62 -10.69 -7.54
N ILE A 34 -23.65 -11.59 -8.52
CA ILE A 34 -24.51 -11.45 -9.72
C ILE A 34 -25.98 -11.40 -9.29
N ALA A 35 -26.45 -12.38 -8.53
CA ALA A 35 -27.84 -12.47 -8.09
C ALA A 35 -28.27 -11.26 -7.24
N GLN A 36 -27.39 -10.78 -6.36
CA GLN A 36 -27.67 -9.62 -5.51
C GLN A 36 -27.71 -8.30 -6.31
N ASN A 37 -26.82 -8.12 -7.30
CA ASN A 37 -26.92 -6.97 -8.22
C ASN A 37 -28.22 -7.00 -9.05
N GLN A 38 -28.67 -8.19 -9.48
CA GLN A 38 -29.96 -8.34 -10.17
C GLN A 38 -31.15 -7.99 -9.25
N GLN A 39 -31.11 -8.39 -7.97
CA GLN A 39 -32.13 -8.00 -6.99
C GLN A 39 -32.15 -6.47 -6.78
N PHE A 40 -30.98 -5.83 -6.70
CA PHE A 40 -30.88 -4.37 -6.54
C PHE A 40 -31.48 -3.59 -7.72
N ALA A 41 -31.42 -4.12 -8.94
CA ALA A 41 -32.03 -3.49 -10.11
C ALA A 41 -33.57 -3.38 -10.02
N ALA A 42 -34.22 -4.16 -9.13
CA ALA A 42 -35.66 -4.08 -8.85
C ALA A 42 -36.02 -3.19 -7.65
N LEU A 43 -35.04 -2.60 -6.96
CA LEU A 43 -35.27 -1.77 -5.76
C LEU A 43 -35.36 -0.28 -6.09
N THR A 44 -36.24 0.41 -5.36
CA THR A 44 -36.41 1.87 -5.37
C THR A 44 -36.28 2.40 -3.95
N ALA A 45 -36.16 3.72 -3.77
CA ALA A 45 -36.12 4.34 -2.43
C ALA A 45 -37.41 4.04 -1.60
N ASN A 46 -38.52 3.75 -2.28
CA ASN A 46 -39.81 3.41 -1.68
C ASN A 46 -40.00 1.91 -1.43
N SER A 47 -39.08 1.05 -1.87
CA SER A 47 -39.16 -0.39 -1.61
C SER A 47 -39.08 -0.67 -0.11
N PRO A 48 -39.95 -1.54 0.44
CA PRO A 48 -39.93 -1.88 1.86
C PRO A 48 -38.65 -2.65 2.21
N CYS A 49 -38.09 -2.38 3.38
CA CYS A 49 -36.84 -2.99 3.84
C CYS A 49 -36.80 -3.14 5.36
N ASN A 50 -35.89 -3.98 5.86
CA ASN A 50 -35.68 -4.16 7.30
C ASN A 50 -34.60 -3.20 7.82
N ALA A 51 -34.78 -2.63 9.01
CA ALA A 51 -33.84 -1.66 9.59
C ALA A 51 -32.39 -2.19 9.57
N GLY A 52 -31.46 -1.37 9.07
CA GLY A 52 -30.05 -1.76 8.91
C GLY A 52 -29.72 -2.54 7.64
N GLN A 53 -30.71 -3.02 6.88
CA GLN A 53 -30.48 -3.63 5.56
C GLN A 53 -29.79 -2.64 4.62
N GLN A 54 -28.77 -3.12 3.90
CA GLN A 54 -28.05 -2.36 2.89
C GLN A 54 -28.42 -2.87 1.48
N ALA A 55 -28.46 -1.97 0.50
CA ALA A 55 -28.75 -2.27 -0.89
C ALA A 55 -28.08 -1.26 -1.83
N CYS A 56 -28.12 -1.55 -3.12
CA CYS A 56 -27.94 -0.53 -4.15
C CYS A 56 -29.31 -0.10 -4.69
N VAL A 57 -29.54 1.20 -4.77
CA VAL A 57 -30.79 1.80 -5.24
C VAL A 57 -30.45 3.00 -6.10
N ASN A 58 -30.94 3.06 -7.34
CA ASN A 58 -30.64 4.13 -8.30
C ASN A 58 -29.13 4.43 -8.43
N ASN A 59 -28.29 3.38 -8.47
CA ASN A 59 -26.82 3.44 -8.44
C ASN A 59 -26.18 4.07 -7.20
N GLY A 60 -26.95 4.53 -6.21
CA GLY A 60 -26.45 4.96 -4.90
C GLY A 60 -26.40 3.82 -3.89
N PHE A 61 -25.53 3.97 -2.89
CA PHE A 61 -25.52 3.10 -1.71
C PHE A 61 -26.70 3.45 -0.83
N ALA A 62 -27.48 2.45 -0.42
CA ALA A 62 -28.70 2.67 0.34
C ALA A 62 -28.70 1.88 1.64
N GLN A 63 -29.11 2.55 2.72
CA GLN A 63 -29.35 1.90 4.02
C GLN A 63 -30.82 2.08 4.42
N CYS A 64 -31.41 1.01 4.96
CA CYS A 64 -32.78 1.03 5.40
C CYS A 64 -32.94 1.74 6.75
N VAL A 65 -33.69 2.83 6.76
CA VAL A 65 -34.03 3.62 7.96
C VAL A 65 -35.55 3.83 7.97
N GLY A 66 -36.21 3.45 9.06
CA GLY A 66 -37.67 3.60 9.18
C GLY A 66 -38.48 2.79 8.14
N GLY A 67 -37.94 1.66 7.66
CA GLY A 67 -38.60 0.77 6.70
C GLY A 67 -38.49 1.20 5.22
N ARG A 68 -37.70 2.24 4.92
CA ARG A 68 -37.40 2.71 3.55
C ARG A 68 -35.91 2.91 3.33
N PHE A 69 -35.49 2.86 2.07
CA PHE A 69 -34.09 3.04 1.68
C PHE A 69 -33.72 4.51 1.60
N VAL A 70 -32.83 4.97 2.49
CA VAL A 70 -32.15 6.26 2.39
C VAL A 70 -30.94 6.07 1.48
N VAL A 71 -30.95 6.76 0.33
CA VAL A 71 -29.94 6.61 -0.72
C VAL A 71 -28.88 7.70 -0.62
N GLN A 72 -27.62 7.30 -0.44
CA GLN A 72 -26.45 8.14 -0.58
C GLN A 72 -25.82 7.93 -1.96
N GLY A 73 -25.70 9.01 -2.73
CA GLY A 73 -25.06 8.97 -4.04
C GLY A 73 -23.59 8.54 -3.93
N CYS A 74 -23.16 7.66 -4.83
CA CYS A 74 -21.75 7.32 -4.99
C CYS A 74 -20.97 8.50 -5.63
N ALA A 75 -19.65 8.55 -5.43
CA ALA A 75 -18.79 9.58 -6.02
C ALA A 75 -18.81 9.53 -7.56
N GLY A 76 -18.50 10.66 -8.22
CA GLY A 76 -18.56 10.78 -9.68
C GLY A 76 -17.79 9.66 -10.40
N GLY A 77 -18.44 9.00 -11.36
CA GLY A 77 -17.89 7.86 -12.09
C GLY A 77 -18.04 6.50 -11.41
N THR A 78 -18.61 6.42 -10.20
CA THR A 78 -18.89 5.17 -9.48
C THR A 78 -20.38 4.89 -9.32
N VAL A 79 -20.71 3.62 -9.18
CA VAL A 79 -22.05 3.06 -8.94
C VAL A 79 -21.99 2.11 -7.76
N CYS A 80 -23.08 2.00 -6.99
CA CYS A 80 -23.20 0.96 -5.99
C CYS A 80 -23.33 -0.41 -6.67
N ALA A 81 -22.56 -1.39 -6.21
CA ALA A 81 -22.67 -2.79 -6.61
C ALA A 81 -22.44 -3.74 -5.43
N ALA A 82 -23.03 -4.94 -5.52
CA ALA A 82 -22.56 -6.10 -4.75
C ALA A 82 -21.30 -6.69 -5.40
N LEU A 83 -20.31 -7.03 -4.58
CA LEU A 83 -19.02 -7.58 -4.97
C LEU A 83 -18.76 -8.90 -4.23
N PRO A 84 -18.10 -9.89 -4.86
CA PRO A 84 -17.72 -11.13 -4.18
C PRO A 84 -16.66 -10.88 -3.10
N GLN A 85 -16.81 -11.48 -1.92
CA GLN A 85 -15.73 -11.47 -0.93
C GLN A 85 -14.62 -12.45 -1.34
N THR A 86 -13.37 -12.11 -1.04
CA THR A 86 -12.18 -12.94 -1.34
C THR A 86 -11.57 -13.60 -0.10
N GLY A 87 -11.82 -13.04 1.10
CA GLY A 87 -11.31 -13.56 2.38
C GLY A 87 -12.21 -14.58 3.09
N GLY A 88 -13.40 -14.86 2.56
CA GLY A 88 -14.40 -15.75 3.16
C GLY A 88 -15.70 -15.82 2.34
N PRO A 89 -16.70 -16.60 2.77
CA PRO A 89 -17.98 -16.71 2.07
C PRO A 89 -18.83 -15.43 2.20
N GLY A 90 -19.49 -15.04 1.12
CA GLY A 90 -20.44 -13.93 1.06
C GLY A 90 -20.09 -12.83 0.05
N THR A 91 -20.85 -11.74 0.12
CA THR A 91 -20.73 -10.56 -0.72
C THR A 91 -20.54 -9.30 0.12
N ALA A 92 -20.13 -8.19 -0.49
CA ALA A 92 -20.07 -6.87 0.14
C ALA A 92 -20.62 -5.81 -0.81
N ILE A 93 -21.30 -4.80 -0.28
CA ILE A 93 -21.90 -3.71 -1.06
C ILE A 93 -20.98 -2.49 -1.01
N ALA A 94 -20.60 -1.94 -2.16
CA ALA A 94 -19.70 -0.79 -2.23
C ALA A 94 -19.97 0.09 -3.46
N CYS A 95 -19.62 1.36 -3.38
CA CYS A 95 -19.48 2.22 -4.55
C CYS A 95 -18.18 1.87 -5.29
N THR A 96 -18.29 1.47 -6.56
CA THR A 96 -17.14 1.17 -7.43
C THR A 96 -17.47 1.47 -8.90
N THR A 97 -16.54 1.29 -9.85
CA THR A 97 -16.88 1.41 -11.28
C THR A 97 -17.56 0.13 -11.78
N ALA A 98 -18.40 0.23 -12.82
CA ALA A 98 -18.99 -0.96 -13.45
C ALA A 98 -17.91 -1.95 -13.94
N ALA A 99 -16.79 -1.43 -14.45
CA ALA A 99 -15.65 -2.25 -14.89
C ALA A 99 -14.97 -3.02 -13.74
N ASP A 100 -14.79 -2.41 -12.56
CA ASP A 100 -14.23 -3.09 -11.39
C ASP A 100 -15.20 -4.15 -10.82
N ARG A 101 -16.50 -3.87 -10.79
CA ARG A 101 -17.54 -4.88 -10.48
C ARG A 101 -17.42 -6.09 -11.40
N ASP A 102 -17.42 -5.85 -12.71
CA ASP A 102 -17.43 -6.92 -13.72
C ASP A 102 -16.12 -7.71 -13.71
N ALA A 103 -14.98 -7.06 -13.54
CA ALA A 103 -13.68 -7.71 -13.38
C ALA A 103 -13.62 -8.60 -12.14
N ARG A 104 -14.13 -8.15 -10.99
CA ARG A 104 -14.15 -8.95 -9.75
C ARG A 104 -15.08 -10.16 -9.82
N ILE A 105 -16.24 -10.02 -10.47
CA ILE A 105 -17.16 -11.14 -10.71
C ILE A 105 -16.54 -12.15 -11.68
N ALA A 106 -15.95 -11.69 -12.79
CA ALA A 106 -15.28 -12.55 -13.76
C ALA A 106 -14.09 -13.32 -13.13
N ALA A 107 -13.33 -12.68 -12.23
CA ALA A 107 -12.20 -13.28 -11.54
C ALA A 107 -12.56 -14.48 -10.63
N THR A 108 -13.83 -14.65 -10.23
CA THR A 108 -14.26 -15.85 -9.49
C THR A 108 -14.63 -17.03 -10.40
N GLY A 109 -14.58 -16.85 -11.73
CA GLY A 109 -15.13 -17.80 -12.69
C GLY A 109 -16.66 -17.83 -12.75
N ALA A 110 -17.36 -16.90 -12.09
CA ALA A 110 -18.81 -16.82 -12.15
C ALA A 110 -19.26 -16.18 -13.47
N THR A 111 -19.85 -16.97 -14.35
CA THR A 111 -20.53 -16.48 -15.55
C THR A 111 -22.00 -16.20 -15.22
N GLY A 112 -22.53 -15.10 -15.76
CA GLY A 112 -23.93 -14.74 -15.56
C GLY A 112 -24.88 -15.77 -16.19
N ALA A 113 -25.73 -16.38 -15.37
CA ALA A 113 -26.90 -17.10 -15.86
C ALA A 113 -27.90 -16.09 -16.41
N GLY A 114 -27.90 -15.89 -17.74
CA GLY A 114 -28.89 -15.09 -18.44
C GLY A 114 -28.32 -13.97 -19.31
N ASN A 115 -28.54 -14.14 -20.62
CA ASN A 115 -28.50 -13.14 -21.69
C ASN A 115 -27.12 -12.68 -22.19
N GLY A 116 -26.67 -13.33 -23.26
CA GLY A 116 -25.75 -12.70 -24.19
C GLY A 116 -26.43 -11.57 -24.96
N ASN A 117 -25.67 -10.52 -25.26
CA ASN A 117 -25.79 -9.77 -26.50
C ASN A 117 -24.45 -9.08 -26.78
N ASN A 118 -24.02 -9.13 -28.04
CA ASN A 118 -22.75 -8.56 -28.49
C ASN A 118 -22.83 -7.03 -28.41
N ASN A 119 -21.80 -6.38 -27.84
CA ASN A 119 -21.50 -4.99 -28.18
C ASN A 119 -20.03 -4.65 -27.92
N GLN A 120 -19.20 -5.03 -28.89
CA GLN A 120 -17.80 -4.60 -28.99
C GLN A 120 -17.78 -3.21 -29.67
N PRO A 121 -17.20 -2.17 -29.06
CA PRO A 121 -17.03 -0.87 -29.71
C PRO A 121 -16.17 -0.98 -30.98
N PRO A 122 -16.49 -0.26 -32.07
CA PRO A 122 -15.85 -0.44 -33.37
C PRO A 122 -14.43 0.16 -33.44
N ALA A 123 -13.59 -0.44 -34.28
CA ALA A 123 -12.23 0.03 -34.56
C ALA A 123 -12.21 1.22 -35.55
N ALA A 124 -11.22 2.10 -35.42
CA ALA A 124 -10.97 3.20 -36.35
C ALA A 124 -10.06 2.75 -37.53
N PRO A 125 -10.33 3.21 -38.77
CA PRO A 125 -9.52 2.87 -39.96
C PRO A 125 -8.24 3.72 -40.11
N PRO A 126 -7.28 3.31 -40.97
CA PRO A 126 -5.90 3.81 -40.95
C PRO A 126 -5.61 4.98 -41.91
N ALA A 127 -4.44 5.63 -41.73
CA ALA A 127 -3.83 6.57 -42.66
C ALA A 127 -2.37 6.18 -42.97
N ALA A 128 -1.87 6.54 -44.17
CA ALA A 128 -0.63 6.02 -44.78
C ALA A 128 0.45 7.12 -45.03
N PRO A 129 1.73 6.75 -45.30
CA PRO A 129 2.93 7.65 -45.30
C PRO A 129 3.26 8.19 -46.73
N PRO A 130 4.31 9.02 -47.03
CA PRO A 130 5.76 8.92 -46.71
C PRO A 130 6.37 10.27 -46.19
N ALA A 131 7.68 10.62 -46.16
CA ALA A 131 8.94 10.08 -46.71
C ALA A 131 10.20 10.51 -45.90
N ALA A 132 11.41 10.14 -46.38
CA ALA A 132 12.75 10.62 -45.97
C ALA A 132 13.49 11.21 -47.21
N PRO A 133 14.64 11.96 -47.13
CA PRO A 133 16.00 11.47 -46.76
C PRO A 133 16.92 12.62 -46.19
N PRO A 134 18.29 12.64 -46.29
CA PRO A 134 19.37 11.63 -46.40
C PRO A 134 20.40 11.69 -45.21
N ALA A 135 21.59 11.06 -45.34
CA ALA A 135 22.53 10.73 -44.24
C ALA A 135 23.77 11.66 -44.04
N ALA A 136 24.48 11.47 -42.91
CA ALA A 136 25.71 12.15 -42.43
C ALA A 136 27.02 11.64 -43.08
N PRO A 137 28.24 12.24 -42.89
CA PRO A 137 29.05 12.26 -41.63
C PRO A 137 29.98 13.53 -41.51
N PRO A 138 31.13 13.61 -40.74
CA PRO A 138 31.75 12.74 -39.72
C PRO A 138 32.08 13.45 -38.36
N ALA A 139 32.96 12.84 -37.54
CA ALA A 139 33.12 13.03 -36.09
C ALA A 139 33.98 14.21 -35.57
N ALA A 140 33.95 14.43 -34.24
CA ALA A 140 34.42 15.62 -33.54
C ALA A 140 35.82 15.53 -32.87
N PRO A 141 36.52 16.68 -32.67
CA PRO A 141 37.66 16.84 -31.74
C PRO A 141 37.20 17.08 -30.28
N PRO A 142 38.11 17.03 -29.27
CA PRO A 142 37.74 16.82 -27.86
C PRO A 142 37.28 18.05 -27.05
N ALA A 143 36.80 17.76 -25.83
CA ALA A 143 35.96 18.53 -24.90
C ALA A 143 36.26 20.02 -24.63
N ALA A 144 35.18 20.74 -24.26
CA ALA A 144 35.14 22.16 -23.85
C ALA A 144 34.51 22.33 -22.44
N PRO A 145 34.82 23.42 -21.71
CA PRO A 145 34.36 23.69 -20.32
C PRO A 145 32.83 23.92 -20.19
N PRO A 146 32.25 23.94 -18.97
CA PRO A 146 30.80 23.82 -18.79
C PRO A 146 30.01 24.92 -19.48
N ALA A 147 29.12 24.50 -20.39
CA ALA A 147 28.31 25.40 -21.20
C ALA A 147 27.17 26.04 -20.38
N ASN A 148 26.81 27.26 -20.78
CA ASN A 148 25.51 27.86 -20.45
C ASN A 148 24.36 26.91 -20.85
N PRO A 149 23.22 26.93 -20.14
CA PRO A 149 22.13 26.00 -20.39
C PRO A 149 21.63 26.10 -21.85
N PRO A 150 21.36 24.97 -22.52
CA PRO A 150 20.77 24.96 -23.86
C PRO A 150 19.34 25.53 -23.83
N PRO A 151 18.80 26.01 -24.97
CA PRO A 151 17.45 26.57 -25.02
C PRO A 151 16.39 25.53 -24.62
N ASN A 152 15.39 25.98 -23.86
CA ASN A 152 14.28 25.15 -23.39
C ASN A 152 13.45 24.62 -24.57
N ASN A 153 13.59 23.33 -24.88
CA ASN A 153 12.61 22.57 -25.66
C ASN A 153 11.42 22.11 -24.79
N ASN A 154 10.92 22.99 -23.91
CA ASN A 154 9.62 22.78 -23.28
C ASN A 154 8.55 23.06 -24.34
N ASN A 155 8.14 22.00 -25.05
CA ASN A 155 6.84 21.97 -25.71
C ASN A 155 5.80 22.33 -24.64
N GLY A 156 5.01 23.40 -24.85
CA GLY A 156 4.36 24.20 -23.81
C GLY A 156 3.20 23.57 -23.03
N GLY A 157 3.30 22.30 -22.66
CA GLY A 157 2.39 21.59 -21.77
C GLY A 157 2.70 21.81 -20.28
N ASN A 158 1.78 21.37 -19.43
CA ASN A 158 1.95 21.41 -17.99
C ASN A 158 3.08 20.48 -17.54
N ALA A 159 4.08 21.01 -16.84
CA ALA A 159 5.21 20.23 -16.31
C ALA A 159 4.76 19.04 -15.43
N GLN A 160 3.62 19.15 -14.74
CA GLN A 160 3.05 18.09 -13.90
C GLN A 160 2.38 16.95 -14.69
N THR A 161 2.25 17.08 -16.01
CA THR A 161 1.76 16.01 -16.91
C THR A 161 2.81 15.64 -17.97
N SER A 162 4.04 16.13 -17.83
CA SER A 162 5.14 15.82 -18.75
C SER A 162 5.70 14.43 -18.48
N LEU A 163 6.12 13.73 -19.55
CA LEU A 163 6.91 12.50 -19.45
C LEU A 163 8.43 12.77 -19.54
N THR A 164 8.84 14.03 -19.71
CA THR A 164 10.24 14.46 -19.69
C THR A 164 10.51 15.33 -18.45
N LEU A 165 11.66 15.10 -17.82
CA LEU A 165 12.10 15.88 -16.66
C LEU A 165 12.33 17.35 -17.06
N ASP A 166 11.74 18.28 -16.31
CA ASP A 166 12.00 19.71 -16.50
C ASP A 166 13.41 20.06 -15.97
N ASN A 167 14.16 20.84 -16.76
CA ASN A 167 15.52 21.28 -16.41
C ASN A 167 15.61 22.00 -15.05
N ALA A 168 14.54 22.67 -14.62
CA ALA A 168 14.49 23.42 -13.36
C ALA A 168 14.50 22.52 -12.11
N VAL A 169 14.10 21.25 -12.23
CA VAL A 169 14.05 20.30 -11.10
C VAL A 169 15.21 19.31 -11.06
N ILE A 170 16.20 19.42 -11.96
CA ILE A 170 17.35 18.50 -11.99
C ILE A 170 18.19 18.64 -10.71
N ALA A 171 18.23 17.56 -9.92
CA ALA A 171 19.02 17.40 -8.71
C ALA A 171 20.49 17.10 -9.07
N ARG A 172 21.21 18.12 -9.55
CA ARG A 172 22.59 18.01 -10.08
C ARG A 172 23.58 17.30 -9.14
N GLY A 173 23.34 17.34 -7.83
CA GLY A 173 24.15 16.62 -6.84
C GLY A 173 24.14 15.09 -7.01
N PHE A 174 23.12 14.52 -7.65
CA PHE A 174 23.07 13.08 -7.95
C PHE A 174 24.11 12.63 -8.98
N ALA A 175 24.83 13.54 -9.64
CA ALA A 175 25.95 13.18 -10.52
C ALA A 175 27.24 12.79 -9.77
N ASN A 176 27.28 12.94 -8.44
CA ASN A 176 28.42 12.62 -7.58
C ASN A 176 28.12 11.35 -6.76
N ASP A 177 29.07 10.42 -6.68
CA ASP A 177 28.93 9.12 -6.00
C ASP A 177 29.35 9.14 -4.51
N GLY A 178 29.83 10.27 -4.01
CA GLY A 178 30.28 10.48 -2.63
C GLY A 178 31.71 10.03 -2.34
N GLN A 179 32.45 9.48 -3.31
CA GLN A 179 33.76 8.87 -3.09
C GLN A 179 34.96 9.84 -3.22
N ASP A 180 34.72 11.15 -3.33
CA ASP A 180 35.78 12.16 -3.42
C ASP A 180 36.76 12.12 -2.22
N VAL A 181 36.26 11.80 -1.02
CA VAL A 181 37.07 11.52 0.18
C VAL A 181 36.42 10.34 0.93
N PRO A 182 36.81 9.08 0.64
CA PRO A 182 36.12 7.91 1.17
C PRO A 182 36.58 7.57 2.60
N SER A 183 35.63 7.29 3.47
CA SER A 183 35.88 6.69 4.79
C SER A 183 36.06 5.17 4.69
N ALA A 184 36.73 4.55 5.68
CA ALA A 184 36.88 3.10 5.72
C ALA A 184 35.51 2.40 5.79
N GLY A 185 35.23 1.51 4.81
CA GLY A 185 33.92 0.85 4.67
C GLY A 185 32.86 1.64 3.90
N GLN A 186 33.17 2.85 3.41
CA GLN A 186 32.26 3.65 2.60
C GLN A 186 32.17 3.11 1.17
N ILE A 187 30.94 2.87 0.69
CA ILE A 187 30.64 2.46 -0.69
C ILE A 187 30.14 3.64 -1.51
N ALA A 188 30.38 3.58 -2.83
CA ALA A 188 29.88 4.56 -3.78
C ALA A 188 28.35 4.56 -3.86
N SER A 189 27.76 5.75 -3.92
CA SER A 189 26.36 5.95 -4.31
C SER A 189 26.18 5.69 -5.80
N LEU A 190 24.98 5.23 -6.20
CA LEU A 190 24.57 5.33 -7.60
C LEU A 190 24.47 6.81 -8.00
N THR A 191 24.70 7.10 -9.28
CA THR A 191 24.59 8.45 -9.83
C THR A 191 23.54 8.58 -10.93
N SER A 192 23.02 9.80 -11.11
CA SER A 192 22.01 10.13 -12.12
C SER A 192 22.09 11.60 -12.54
N THR A 193 21.84 11.85 -13.82
CA THR A 193 21.64 13.20 -14.39
C THR A 193 20.17 13.51 -14.66
N ASN A 194 19.25 12.57 -14.35
CA ASN A 194 17.81 12.65 -14.59
C ASN A 194 16.97 12.30 -13.33
N ASN A 195 17.47 12.62 -12.13
CA ASN A 195 16.76 12.39 -10.86
C ASN A 195 16.28 10.95 -10.63
N PHE A 196 16.93 9.96 -11.25
CA PHE A 196 16.53 8.54 -11.22
C PHE A 196 15.11 8.25 -11.72
N ILE A 197 14.46 9.12 -12.49
CA ILE A 197 13.06 8.90 -12.94
C ILE A 197 12.86 7.60 -13.75
N ASN A 198 13.93 7.08 -14.35
CA ASN A 198 13.94 5.84 -15.12
C ASN A 198 14.63 4.67 -14.39
N PHE A 199 14.93 4.79 -13.09
CA PHE A 199 15.67 3.77 -12.33
C PHE A 199 15.01 2.38 -12.40
N CYS A 200 13.68 2.30 -12.39
CA CYS A 200 13.01 1.00 -12.48
C CYS A 200 13.19 0.29 -13.84
N LEU A 201 13.75 0.93 -14.87
CA LEU A 201 14.18 0.25 -16.10
C LEU A 201 15.50 -0.53 -15.92
N THR A 202 16.27 -0.27 -14.85
CA THR A 202 17.56 -0.94 -14.58
C THR A 202 17.40 -2.21 -13.73
N VAL A 203 16.17 -2.57 -13.33
CA VAL A 203 15.87 -3.77 -12.53
C VAL A 203 14.72 -4.54 -13.16
N ASN A 204 14.82 -5.87 -13.22
CA ASN A 204 13.78 -6.73 -13.79
C ASN A 204 12.71 -7.07 -12.74
N LEU A 205 11.99 -6.04 -12.28
CA LEU A 205 10.92 -6.14 -11.28
C LEU A 205 9.65 -5.42 -11.79
N PRO A 206 8.44 -5.85 -11.38
CA PRO A 206 7.22 -5.11 -11.68
C PRO A 206 7.23 -3.73 -11.01
N LEU A 207 6.51 -2.76 -11.58
CA LEU A 207 6.39 -1.43 -10.99
C LEU A 207 5.41 -1.41 -9.81
N THR A 208 5.72 -0.65 -8.75
CA THR A 208 4.81 -0.37 -7.65
C THR A 208 3.70 0.61 -8.08
N ASP A 209 2.72 0.10 -8.83
CA ASP A 209 1.61 0.88 -9.39
C ASP A 209 0.40 0.91 -8.43
N GLY A 210 0.59 1.52 -7.25
CA GLY A 210 -0.44 1.70 -6.22
C GLY A 210 -0.95 0.44 -5.51
N LYS A 211 -0.63 -0.74 -6.02
CA LYS A 211 -0.97 -2.05 -5.44
C LYS A 211 0.15 -2.53 -4.52
N GLN A 212 -0.21 -3.34 -3.52
CA GLN A 212 0.75 -4.15 -2.80
C GLN A 212 1.16 -5.33 -3.69
N ILE A 213 2.47 -5.46 -3.96
CA ILE A 213 3.06 -6.55 -4.74
C ILE A 213 3.94 -7.35 -3.78
N GLU A 214 3.40 -8.47 -3.31
CA GLU A 214 3.98 -9.25 -2.21
C GLU A 214 5.34 -9.89 -2.54
N ASP A 215 5.57 -10.23 -3.82
CA ASP A 215 6.83 -10.81 -4.31
C ASP A 215 7.95 -9.77 -4.58
N GLY A 216 7.70 -8.49 -4.30
CA GLY A 216 8.63 -7.38 -4.53
C GLY A 216 8.38 -6.62 -5.85
N SER A 217 8.73 -5.33 -5.85
CA SER A 217 8.54 -4.40 -6.97
C SER A 217 9.53 -3.23 -6.91
N CYS A 218 9.63 -2.47 -8.00
CA CYS A 218 10.37 -1.20 -8.04
C CYS A 218 9.39 -0.02 -8.09
N ASN A 219 9.57 0.97 -7.21
CA ASN A 219 8.70 2.14 -7.18
C ASN A 219 9.26 3.28 -8.07
N PRO A 220 8.55 3.70 -9.13
CA PRO A 220 8.96 4.84 -9.95
C PRO A 220 8.59 6.19 -9.34
N ALA A 221 7.78 6.25 -8.27
CA ALA A 221 7.40 7.50 -7.65
C ALA A 221 8.60 8.17 -6.97
N PRO A 222 8.89 9.46 -7.23
CA PRO A 222 9.99 10.14 -6.57
C PRO A 222 9.75 10.24 -5.06
N MET A 223 10.81 10.13 -4.27
CA MET A 223 10.76 10.02 -2.81
C MET A 223 10.01 11.18 -2.12
N GLY A 224 10.07 12.38 -2.69
CA GLY A 224 9.28 13.55 -2.28
C GLY A 224 10.02 14.56 -1.42
N VAL A 225 9.26 15.36 -0.69
CA VAL A 225 9.78 16.51 0.05
C VAL A 225 10.35 16.03 1.39
N ILE A 226 11.65 16.25 1.57
CA ILE A 226 12.41 15.84 2.76
C ILE A 226 12.20 16.84 3.90
N ALA A 227 11.87 16.36 5.10
CA ALA A 227 11.66 17.22 6.26
C ALA A 227 12.98 17.76 6.83
N ALA A 228 13.00 19.05 7.20
CA ALA A 228 14.16 19.69 7.80
C ALA A 228 14.54 19.04 9.15
N LYS A 229 15.82 19.12 9.54
CA LYS A 229 16.32 18.52 10.80
C LYS A 229 15.54 18.95 12.06
N SER A 230 15.03 20.18 12.10
CA SER A 230 14.20 20.72 13.19
C SER A 230 12.72 20.28 13.16
N ARG A 231 12.32 19.49 12.15
CA ARG A 231 10.97 18.98 11.89
C ARG A 231 10.95 17.46 11.67
N MET A 232 12.02 16.75 12.06
CA MET A 232 12.03 15.28 12.02
C MET A 232 11.01 14.72 13.04
N PRO A 233 10.21 13.72 12.66
CA PRO A 233 9.27 13.07 13.56
C PRO A 233 9.98 12.26 14.65
N THR A 234 9.30 12.04 15.77
CA THR A 234 9.74 11.12 16.81
C THR A 234 8.52 10.56 17.55
N SER A 235 8.55 9.28 17.87
CA SER A 235 7.55 8.60 18.69
C SER A 235 8.14 8.01 19.97
N LYS A 236 7.29 7.81 20.99
CA LYS A 236 7.62 7.03 22.18
C LYS A 236 6.38 6.32 22.73
N PHE A 237 6.47 5.02 22.99
CA PHE A 237 5.41 4.29 23.69
C PHE A 237 5.30 4.75 25.14
N VAL A 238 4.09 5.16 25.52
CA VAL A 238 3.67 5.50 26.88
C VAL A 238 3.15 4.23 27.56
N PHE A 239 2.30 3.47 26.86
CA PHE A 239 1.83 2.16 27.31
C PHE A 239 1.83 1.11 26.18
N PRO A 240 2.28 -0.14 26.44
CA PRO A 240 3.06 -0.54 27.61
C PRO A 240 4.46 0.11 27.62
N PRO A 241 5.00 0.53 28.78
CA PRO A 241 6.39 0.95 28.86
C PRO A 241 7.35 -0.25 28.70
N ASN A 242 8.61 0.02 28.39
CA ASN A 242 9.61 -1.05 28.25
C ASN A 242 9.84 -1.79 29.58
N GLY A 243 9.78 -3.12 29.54
CA GLY A 243 9.88 -4.01 30.70
C GLY A 243 8.56 -4.23 31.43
N ALA A 244 7.43 -3.75 30.92
CA ALA A 244 6.11 -3.96 31.54
C ALA A 244 5.67 -5.43 31.52
N THR A 245 4.80 -5.79 32.47
CA THR A 245 3.94 -6.98 32.40
C THR A 245 2.50 -6.52 32.13
N VAL A 246 1.86 -7.12 31.11
CA VAL A 246 0.44 -6.90 30.77
C VAL A 246 -0.34 -8.18 31.10
N ALA A 247 -1.59 -8.05 31.53
CA ALA A 247 -2.43 -9.20 31.88
C ALA A 247 -2.72 -10.08 30.64
N ALA A 248 -2.52 -11.39 30.77
CA ALA A 248 -2.87 -12.35 29.74
C ALA A 248 -4.37 -12.43 29.51
N ARG A 249 -4.73 -12.58 28.24
CA ARG A 249 -6.11 -12.71 27.75
C ARG A 249 -7.05 -11.60 28.23
N GLN A 250 -6.53 -10.38 28.33
CA GLN A 250 -7.31 -9.16 28.60
C GLN A 250 -7.06 -8.11 27.51
N PRO A 251 -8.08 -7.33 27.13
CA PRO A 251 -7.88 -6.19 26.23
C PRO A 251 -7.08 -5.08 26.92
N PHE A 252 -6.31 -4.32 26.13
CA PHE A 252 -5.59 -3.15 26.61
C PHE A 252 -5.42 -2.09 25.52
N LEU A 253 -5.17 -0.85 25.93
CA LEU A 253 -4.95 0.27 25.02
C LEU A 253 -3.44 0.54 24.89
N ILE A 254 -2.90 0.45 23.67
CA ILE A 254 -1.56 0.95 23.34
C ILE A 254 -1.66 2.48 23.25
N GLU A 255 -0.76 3.17 23.95
CA GLU A 255 -0.64 4.63 23.91
C GLU A 255 0.77 5.00 23.42
N MET A 256 0.86 5.82 22.37
CA MET A 256 2.12 6.26 21.78
C MET A 256 2.14 7.79 21.64
N ALA A 257 3.08 8.44 22.31
CA ALA A 257 3.38 9.85 22.08
C ALA A 257 4.03 10.02 20.69
N ILE A 258 3.64 11.08 19.96
CA ILE A 258 4.15 11.43 18.64
C ILE A 258 4.40 12.94 18.56
N GLN A 259 5.51 13.34 17.96
CA GLN A 259 5.86 14.74 17.70
C GLN A 259 6.34 14.92 16.26
N ASN A 260 6.17 16.12 15.70
CA ASN A 260 6.61 16.50 14.36
C ASN A 260 6.13 15.55 13.22
N LEU A 261 4.94 14.97 13.37
CA LEU A 261 4.21 14.27 12.32
C LEU A 261 2.77 14.80 12.29
N GLU A 262 2.29 15.28 11.14
CA GLU A 262 0.89 15.64 10.96
C GLU A 262 0.09 14.36 10.70
N THR A 263 -0.35 13.75 11.80
CA THR A 263 -1.03 12.45 11.86
C THR A 263 -2.47 12.51 11.38
N GLY A 264 -3.05 11.35 11.06
CA GLY A 264 -4.40 11.24 10.48
C GLY A 264 -4.46 11.39 8.96
N ASN A 265 -3.31 11.60 8.30
CA ASN A 265 -3.21 11.64 6.85
C ASN A 265 -2.77 10.25 6.33
N PHE A 266 -3.72 9.34 6.14
CA PHE A 266 -3.48 8.03 5.50
C PHE A 266 -4.20 7.94 4.16
N VAL A 267 -3.57 7.31 3.16
CA VAL A 267 -4.18 7.04 1.85
C VAL A 267 -4.49 5.54 1.71
N ASN A 268 -5.41 5.16 0.82
CA ASN A 268 -5.83 3.78 0.62
C ASN A 268 -4.64 2.85 0.29
N ALA A 269 -4.28 1.97 1.23
CA ALA A 269 -3.13 1.06 1.11
C ALA A 269 -3.29 -0.03 0.04
N GLN A 270 -4.49 -0.24 -0.51
CA GLN A 270 -4.75 -1.22 -1.58
C GLN A 270 -4.72 -0.59 -2.99
N GLN A 271 -4.76 0.75 -3.08
CA GLN A 271 -4.90 1.48 -4.35
C GLN A 271 -3.81 2.53 -4.58
N ASN A 272 -3.14 3.01 -3.52
CA ASN A 272 -2.20 4.12 -3.57
C ASN A 272 -0.91 3.83 -2.78
N TYR A 273 -0.58 2.55 -2.58
CA TYR A 273 0.60 2.14 -1.82
C TYR A 273 1.88 2.60 -2.51
N PHE A 274 2.67 3.41 -1.79
CA PHE A 274 3.85 4.14 -2.26
C PHE A 274 3.66 4.99 -3.55
N SER A 275 2.42 5.22 -3.98
CA SER A 275 2.11 5.77 -5.31
C SER A 275 2.24 7.29 -5.41
N ALA A 276 2.61 7.97 -4.32
CA ALA A 276 2.82 9.41 -4.32
C ALA A 276 3.99 9.82 -3.42
N PRO A 277 4.70 10.92 -3.74
CA PRO A 277 5.84 11.41 -2.98
C PRO A 277 5.47 11.86 -1.56
N GLN A 278 6.46 11.89 -0.64
CA GLN A 278 6.26 12.49 0.68
C GLN A 278 5.90 13.97 0.56
N GLN A 279 4.95 14.43 1.38
CA GLN A 279 4.46 15.82 1.41
C GLN A 279 4.67 16.44 2.79
N LEU A 280 4.91 17.75 2.81
CA LEU A 280 4.92 18.55 4.04
C LEU A 280 3.68 19.45 4.11
N ASN A 281 3.29 19.85 5.32
CA ASN A 281 2.35 20.95 5.53
C ASN A 281 3.06 22.32 5.49
N ALA A 282 2.30 23.41 5.68
CA ALA A 282 2.84 24.78 5.62
C ALA A 282 3.92 25.09 6.69
N GLN A 283 3.99 24.28 7.75
CA GLN A 283 4.95 24.39 8.85
C GLN A 283 6.22 23.54 8.63
N GLY A 284 6.32 22.85 7.49
CA GLY A 284 7.41 21.94 7.15
C GLY A 284 7.36 20.59 7.86
N ILE A 285 6.19 20.20 8.39
CA ILE A 285 5.97 18.93 9.09
C ILE A 285 5.44 17.90 8.09
N ILE A 286 5.89 16.64 8.19
CA ILE A 286 5.48 15.55 7.30
C ILE A 286 3.98 15.27 7.46
N ARG A 287 3.25 15.16 6.34
CA ARG A 287 1.88 14.63 6.30
C ARG A 287 1.92 13.11 6.27
N GLY A 288 1.34 12.46 7.27
CA GLY A 288 1.39 11.01 7.34
C GLY A 288 0.53 10.37 8.41
N HIS A 289 0.89 9.13 8.73
CA HIS A 289 0.24 8.33 9.76
C HIS A 289 1.25 7.34 10.35
N SER A 290 0.83 6.62 11.38
CA SER A 290 1.68 5.64 12.05
C SER A 290 1.01 4.27 12.01
N HIS A 291 1.79 3.22 12.25
CA HIS A 291 1.27 1.89 12.57
C HIS A 291 1.89 1.41 13.87
N VAL A 292 1.26 0.43 14.49
CA VAL A 292 1.85 -0.37 15.57
C VAL A 292 1.81 -1.83 15.20
N VAL A 293 2.90 -2.54 15.52
CA VAL A 293 3.02 -3.99 15.36
C VAL A 293 3.48 -4.60 16.68
N ILE A 294 2.80 -5.66 17.12
CA ILE A 294 3.23 -6.50 18.23
C ILE A 294 3.66 -7.84 17.66
N GLN A 295 4.90 -8.24 17.91
CA GLN A 295 5.44 -9.55 17.53
C GLN A 295 5.74 -10.37 18.77
N LYS A 296 5.42 -11.67 18.72
CA LYS A 296 5.79 -12.62 19.76
C LYS A 296 7.27 -13.00 19.61
N LEU A 297 7.97 -13.10 20.72
CA LEU A 297 9.35 -13.53 20.83
C LEU A 297 9.45 -14.87 21.57
N ASP A 298 10.51 -15.61 21.33
CA ASP A 298 10.86 -16.83 22.08
C ASP A 298 11.30 -16.47 23.50
N SER A 299 12.03 -15.35 23.66
CA SER A 299 12.39 -14.75 24.95
C SER A 299 12.78 -13.27 24.78
N LEU A 300 12.86 -12.51 25.88
CA LEU A 300 13.43 -11.15 25.86
C LEU A 300 14.93 -11.13 25.52
N ALA A 301 15.63 -12.27 25.64
CA ALA A 301 17.04 -12.41 25.29
C ALA A 301 17.25 -12.98 23.87
N GLN A 302 16.20 -13.04 23.04
CA GLN A 302 16.26 -13.55 21.68
C GLN A 302 17.22 -12.70 20.82
N THR A 303 18.25 -13.35 20.27
CA THR A 303 19.20 -12.75 19.31
C THR A 303 18.97 -13.19 17.87
N THR A 304 18.12 -14.19 17.64
CA THR A 304 17.68 -14.61 16.30
C THR A 304 16.66 -13.61 15.73
N PRO A 305 16.73 -13.25 14.44
CA PRO A 305 15.73 -12.38 13.82
C PRO A 305 14.32 -12.96 13.94
N ALA A 306 13.36 -12.11 14.33
CA ALA A 306 11.94 -12.46 14.27
C ALA A 306 11.45 -12.45 12.81
N ASP A 307 10.57 -13.38 12.46
CA ASP A 307 9.94 -13.45 11.14
C ASP A 307 9.05 -12.20 10.91
N PRO A 308 9.37 -11.32 9.93
CA PRO A 308 8.63 -10.08 9.70
C PRO A 308 7.22 -10.32 9.15
N THR A 309 6.91 -11.52 8.64
CA THR A 309 5.56 -11.88 8.19
C THR A 309 4.62 -12.26 9.34
N ARG A 310 5.16 -12.43 10.55
CA ARG A 310 4.42 -12.92 11.72
C ARG A 310 4.32 -11.86 12.81
N PHE A 311 3.08 -11.50 13.14
CA PHE A 311 2.73 -10.61 14.23
C PHE A 311 1.55 -11.17 15.03
N ALA A 312 1.47 -10.80 16.31
CA ALA A 312 0.34 -11.09 17.19
C ALA A 312 -0.75 -10.00 17.10
N PHE A 313 -0.37 -8.77 16.74
CA PHE A 313 -1.29 -7.66 16.50
C PHE A 313 -0.66 -6.66 15.52
N PHE A 314 -1.48 -6.05 14.67
CA PHE A 314 -1.10 -4.96 13.77
C PHE A 314 -2.24 -3.96 13.64
N LYS A 315 -1.94 -2.66 13.66
CA LYS A 315 -2.94 -1.60 13.49
C LYS A 315 -2.36 -0.35 12.82
N GLY A 316 -3.02 0.12 11.76
CA GLY A 316 -2.84 1.47 11.24
C GLY A 316 -3.53 2.51 12.13
N LEU A 317 -2.79 3.54 12.53
CA LEU A 317 -3.20 4.65 13.39
C LEU A 317 -3.69 5.80 12.49
N ASN A 318 -4.92 5.64 12.01
CA ASN A 318 -5.49 6.44 10.92
C ASN A 318 -6.15 7.76 11.39
N ALA A 319 -6.25 7.99 12.69
CA ALA A 319 -6.80 9.22 13.27
C ALA A 319 -5.69 10.22 13.62
N PRO A 320 -5.97 11.54 13.65
CA PRO A 320 -5.07 12.52 14.22
C PRO A 320 -4.77 12.22 15.70
N ALA A 321 -3.54 12.50 16.14
CA ALA A 321 -3.14 12.35 17.53
C ALA A 321 -3.89 13.33 18.44
N ALA A 322 -4.54 12.82 19.49
CA ALA A 322 -5.19 13.64 20.50
C ALA A 322 -4.15 14.08 21.54
N ASN A 323 -3.91 15.38 21.68
CA ASN A 323 -2.89 15.94 22.59
C ASN A 323 -1.48 15.34 22.39
N GLY A 324 -1.14 14.95 21.16
CA GLY A 324 0.14 14.29 20.84
C GLY A 324 0.20 12.80 21.16
N ILE A 325 -0.92 12.16 21.52
CA ILE A 325 -1.03 10.70 21.73
C ILE A 325 -1.81 10.05 20.59
N LEU A 326 -1.28 8.95 20.07
CA LEU A 326 -1.97 7.99 19.19
C LEU A 326 -2.32 6.72 19.98
N ASN A 327 -3.52 6.18 19.71
CA ASN A 327 -4.08 5.05 20.46
C ASN A 327 -4.42 3.86 19.56
N ALA A 328 -4.13 2.65 20.02
CA ALA A 328 -4.59 1.41 19.40
C ALA A 328 -5.10 0.42 20.45
N GLU A 329 -6.36 0.02 20.35
CA GLU A 329 -6.95 -1.01 21.20
C GLU A 329 -6.51 -2.40 20.72
N VAL A 330 -5.84 -3.15 21.60
CA VAL A 330 -5.69 -4.59 21.49
C VAL A 330 -6.93 -5.20 22.13
N GLY A 331 -7.97 -5.39 21.32
CA GLY A 331 -9.29 -5.87 21.77
C GLY A 331 -9.29 -7.34 22.21
N ALA A 332 -10.45 -7.82 22.67
CA ALA A 332 -10.63 -9.19 23.13
C ALA A 332 -10.26 -10.24 22.05
N PRO A 333 -9.63 -11.37 22.41
CA PRO A 333 -9.33 -11.81 23.77
C PRO A 333 -8.06 -11.18 24.38
N GLY A 334 -7.40 -10.22 23.74
CA GLY A 334 -6.09 -9.72 24.18
C GLY A 334 -4.94 -10.61 23.70
N LEU A 335 -3.81 -10.59 24.40
CA LEU A 335 -2.63 -11.41 24.07
C LEU A 335 -2.53 -12.66 24.93
N GLU A 336 -2.02 -13.74 24.33
CA GLU A 336 -1.62 -14.96 25.05
C GLU A 336 -0.35 -14.73 25.90
N PRO A 337 -0.11 -15.54 26.95
CA PRO A 337 1.12 -15.45 27.73
C PRO A 337 2.40 -15.59 26.89
N GLY A 338 3.44 -14.81 27.22
CA GLY A 338 4.74 -14.87 26.56
C GLY A 338 5.52 -13.56 26.56
N PHE A 339 6.50 -13.48 25.67
CA PHE A 339 7.38 -12.34 25.47
C PHE A 339 7.05 -11.62 24.16
N TYR A 340 7.07 -10.29 24.17
CA TYR A 340 6.58 -9.51 23.05
C TYR A 340 7.45 -8.28 22.78
N ARG A 341 7.60 -7.93 21.50
CA ARG A 341 8.10 -6.64 21.03
C ARG A 341 6.93 -5.84 20.46
N LEU A 342 6.73 -4.62 20.94
CA LEU A 342 5.88 -3.61 20.31
C LEU A 342 6.79 -2.62 19.59
N SER A 343 6.47 -2.28 18.34
CA SER A 343 7.21 -1.32 17.52
C SER A 343 6.26 -0.41 16.74
N SER A 344 6.68 0.84 16.51
CA SER A 344 5.98 1.76 15.62
C SER A 344 6.45 1.61 14.17
N ILE A 345 5.64 2.12 13.23
CA ILE A 345 6.06 2.37 11.85
C ILE A 345 5.51 3.74 11.46
N ASN A 346 6.34 4.78 11.48
CA ASN A 346 5.97 6.13 11.08
C ASN A 346 6.13 6.28 9.56
N THR A 347 5.06 6.67 8.89
CA THR A 347 4.98 6.71 7.43
C THR A 347 4.45 8.05 6.92
N ALA A 348 4.85 8.43 5.71
CA ALA A 348 4.15 9.47 4.96
C ALA A 348 2.76 8.94 4.51
N ALA A 349 1.92 9.82 3.97
CA ALA A 349 0.52 9.50 3.69
C ALA A 349 0.31 8.28 2.77
N ASN A 350 1.23 8.03 1.84
CA ASN A 350 1.21 6.88 0.92
C ASN A 350 2.04 5.68 1.42
N HIS A 351 2.21 5.54 2.74
CA HIS A 351 2.82 4.41 3.45
C HIS A 351 4.34 4.29 3.39
N GLN A 352 5.04 5.08 2.57
CA GLN A 352 6.51 5.03 2.56
C GLN A 352 7.08 5.46 3.92
N PRO A 353 8.20 4.89 4.38
CA PRO A 353 8.88 5.34 5.59
C PRO A 353 9.15 6.85 5.56
N VAL A 354 9.01 7.52 6.70
CA VAL A 354 9.25 8.97 6.79
C VAL A 354 10.71 9.32 6.43
N LEU A 355 10.88 10.31 5.55
CA LEU A 355 12.17 10.73 5.01
C LEU A 355 12.63 12.08 5.60
N VAL A 356 13.89 12.12 6.07
CA VAL A 356 14.46 13.24 6.83
C VAL A 356 15.80 13.73 6.28
N ALA A 357 16.14 14.99 6.54
CA ALA A 357 17.24 15.70 5.88
C ALA A 357 18.68 15.34 6.29
N VAL A 358 18.88 14.40 7.22
CA VAL A 358 20.22 13.97 7.66
C VAL A 358 20.23 12.47 7.88
N ALA A 359 21.39 11.81 7.66
CA ALA A 359 21.57 10.39 7.97
C ALA A 359 21.91 10.14 9.45
N GLN A 360 22.51 11.12 10.13
CA GLN A 360 22.81 11.04 11.57
C GLN A 360 21.66 11.64 12.38
N HIS A 361 20.71 10.78 12.76
CA HIS A 361 19.59 11.09 13.65
C HIS A 361 19.27 9.89 14.56
N GLY A 362 18.48 10.12 15.61
CA GLY A 362 17.89 9.03 16.40
C GLY A 362 16.80 8.31 15.61
N ALA A 363 16.41 7.11 16.05
CA ALA A 363 15.32 6.38 15.42
C ALA A 363 14.05 7.24 15.35
N LEU A 364 13.42 7.28 14.17
CA LEU A 364 12.16 7.98 13.95
C LEU A 364 10.97 7.18 14.50
N ASP A 365 11.20 5.88 14.71
CA ASP A 365 10.31 4.90 15.32
C ASP A 365 10.76 4.51 16.72
N ASP A 366 9.85 3.97 17.53
CA ASP A 366 10.14 3.43 18.85
C ASP A 366 9.94 1.90 18.90
N ALA A 367 10.61 1.26 19.85
CA ALA A 367 10.38 -0.13 20.20
C ALA A 367 10.45 -0.34 21.72
N VAL A 368 9.54 -1.17 22.23
CA VAL A 368 9.49 -1.59 23.63
C VAL A 368 9.26 -3.08 23.72
N TYR A 369 9.83 -3.69 24.76
CA TYR A 369 9.75 -5.12 25.04
C TYR A 369 8.96 -5.34 26.32
N PHE A 370 8.05 -6.32 26.33
CA PHE A 370 7.16 -6.56 27.47
C PHE A 370 6.77 -8.05 27.61
N THR A 371 6.27 -8.41 28.78
CA THR A 371 5.73 -9.74 29.10
C THR A 371 4.21 -9.70 29.14
N VAL A 372 3.58 -10.84 28.82
CA VAL A 372 2.16 -11.09 29.02
C VAL A 372 2.00 -12.30 29.94
N GLN A 373 1.24 -12.17 31.02
CA GLN A 373 1.12 -13.18 32.10
C GLN A 373 -0.29 -13.27 32.68
#